data_AF-A0A661N8X5-F1
#
_entry.id   AF-A0A661N8X5-F1
#
_cell.length_a   1.000
_cell.length_b   1.000
_cell.length_c   1.000
_cell.angle_alpha   90.00
_cell.angle_beta   90.00
_cell.angle_gamma   90.00
#
_symmetry.space_group_name_H-M   'P 1'
#
loop_
_entity.id
_entity.type
_entity.pdbx_description
1 polymer ?
#
loop_
_entity_poly.entity_id
_entity_poly.type
_entity_poly.pdbx_seq_one_letter_code
_entity_poly.pdbx_strand_id
1 'polypeptide(L)'
;MLRIVLVGVGAYAAYLVLEPYGLGWLVLPGAVAIIAGLFVYRWVRVRRVRREIAREDAWAQAVVDGASRPAAIDAVRDAVRGAESVDDRVRLTVLLSDLIDAEGRREEADELLGSLDMRTLPPIEGGVVRHARATLRLREGDAEGARRVLTPRAPRTGDEDLDQRLELLDATVDLELGEAARALEVAVRLRRAAGADEALALEARIVRAAALDALGDRDEAIEALAALGPEVVDALTSLGGPRLRGLAEEAQETQETQEDADAEETGSP
;
A
#
# COMPACT_ATOMS: atom_id res chain seq x y z
N MET A 1 -11.46 -26.02 12.66
CA MET A 1 -12.03 -27.11 13.48
C MET A 1 -13.01 -28.00 12.72
N LEU A 2 -14.05 -27.45 12.07
CA LEU A 2 -15.12 -28.22 11.41
C LEU A 2 -14.63 -29.35 10.45
N ARG A 3 -13.60 -29.07 9.64
CA ARG A 3 -13.05 -30.04 8.66
C ARG A 3 -12.30 -31.22 9.30
N ILE A 4 -11.67 -31.02 10.46
CA ILE A 4 -10.95 -32.07 11.18
C ILE A 4 -11.96 -33.03 11.83
N VAL A 5 -13.05 -32.49 12.38
CA VAL A 5 -14.16 -33.28 12.91
C VAL A 5 -14.81 -34.11 11.81
N LEU A 6 -15.01 -33.55 10.61
CA LEU A 6 -15.58 -34.26 9.46
C LEU A 6 -14.70 -35.41 8.96
N VAL A 7 -13.37 -35.23 8.93
CA VAL A 7 -12.41 -36.30 8.62
C VAL A 7 -12.41 -37.38 9.71
N GLY A 8 -12.50 -37.00 10.98
CA GLY A 8 -12.61 -37.94 12.09
C GLY A 8 -13.89 -38.78 12.04
N VAL A 9 -15.04 -38.16 11.73
CA VAL A 9 -16.32 -38.86 11.56
C VAL A 9 -16.28 -39.80 10.35
N GLY A 10 -15.71 -39.36 9.22
CA GLY A 10 -15.54 -40.20 8.04
C GLY A 10 -14.61 -41.39 8.28
N ALA A 11 -13.50 -41.20 8.99
CA ALA A 11 -12.59 -42.28 9.36
C ALA A 11 -13.25 -43.28 10.32
N TYR A 12 -14.05 -42.80 11.29
CA TYR A 12 -14.77 -43.67 12.21
C TYR A 12 -15.87 -44.49 11.50
N ALA A 13 -16.61 -43.88 10.56
CA ALA A 13 -17.57 -44.60 9.73
C ALA A 13 -16.92 -45.66 8.83
N ALA A 14 -15.76 -45.35 8.23
CA ALA A 14 -14.99 -46.31 7.44
C ALA A 14 -14.44 -47.47 8.29
N TYR A 15 -14.02 -47.19 9.53
CA TYR A 15 -13.58 -48.20 10.48
C TYR A 15 -14.69 -49.21 10.79
N LEU A 16 -15.90 -48.74 11.12
CA LEU A 16 -17.06 -49.61 11.42
C LEU A 16 -17.46 -50.52 10.23
N VAL A 17 -17.22 -50.09 9.00
CA VAL A 17 -17.53 -50.87 7.79
C VAL A 17 -16.42 -51.87 7.45
N LEU A 18 -15.16 -51.56 7.76
CA LEU A 18 -13.98 -52.37 7.41
C LEU A 18 -13.51 -53.33 8.52
N GLU A 19 -13.91 -53.07 9.77
CA GLU A 19 -13.64 -53.92 10.93
C GLU A 19 -14.15 -55.36 10.78
N PRO A 20 -15.37 -55.65 10.24
CA PRO A 20 -15.85 -57.01 10.04
C PRO A 20 -15.00 -57.83 9.06
N TYR A 21 -14.19 -57.16 8.23
CA TYR A 21 -13.33 -57.76 7.21
C TYR A 21 -11.85 -57.82 7.64
N GLY A 22 -11.53 -57.47 8.90
CA GLY A 22 -10.16 -57.48 9.43
C GLY A 22 -9.24 -56.39 8.86
N LEU A 23 -9.80 -55.42 8.13
CA LEU A 23 -9.06 -54.35 7.44
C LEU A 23 -9.12 -53.00 8.18
N GLY A 24 -9.74 -52.94 9.36
CA GLY A 24 -9.85 -51.71 10.17
C GLY A 24 -8.51 -51.04 10.51
N TRP A 25 -7.41 -51.81 10.51
CA TRP A 25 -6.06 -51.29 10.73
C TRP A 25 -5.56 -50.36 9.61
N LEU A 26 -6.13 -50.41 8.40
CA LEU A 26 -5.75 -49.54 7.27
C LEU A 26 -6.37 -48.13 7.36
N VAL A 27 -7.42 -47.96 8.16
CA VAL A 27 -8.15 -46.69 8.28
C VAL A 27 -7.33 -45.62 8.99
N LEU A 28 -6.57 -46.02 10.01
CA LEU A 28 -5.66 -45.15 10.76
C LEU A 28 -4.52 -44.57 9.89
N PRO A 29 -3.71 -45.36 9.16
CA PRO A 29 -2.68 -44.83 8.27
C PRO A 29 -3.27 -44.03 7.11
N GLY A 30 -4.45 -44.39 6.59
CA GLY A 30 -5.16 -43.60 5.58
C GLY A 30 -5.59 -42.21 6.09
N ALA A 31 -6.18 -42.14 7.28
CA ALA A 31 -6.55 -40.87 7.92
C ALA A 31 -5.32 -40.00 8.23
N VAL A 32 -4.24 -40.60 8.71
CA VAL A 32 -2.95 -39.91 8.96
C VAL A 32 -2.37 -39.35 7.66
N ALA A 33 -2.40 -40.09 6.56
CA ALA A 33 -1.92 -39.62 5.25
C ALA A 33 -2.75 -38.43 4.72
N ILE A 34 -4.07 -38.45 4.89
CA ILE A 34 -4.96 -37.35 4.49
C ILE A 34 -4.68 -36.09 5.32
N ILE A 35 -4.53 -36.24 6.64
CA ILE A 35 -4.23 -35.12 7.54
C ILE A 35 -2.84 -34.54 7.22
N ALA A 36 -1.84 -35.39 6.98
CA ALA A 36 -0.50 -34.98 6.58
C ALA A 36 -0.53 -34.23 5.23
N GLY A 37 -1.27 -34.73 4.24
CA GLY A 37 -1.46 -34.07 2.94
C GLY A 37 -2.09 -32.69 3.06
N LEU A 38 -3.12 -32.54 3.92
CA LEU A 38 -3.75 -31.24 4.20
C LEU A 38 -2.79 -30.25 4.88
N PHE A 39 -1.94 -30.74 5.77
CA PHE A 39 -0.95 -29.93 6.46
C PHE A 39 0.16 -29.47 5.51
N VAL A 40 0.67 -30.36 4.66
CA VAL A 40 1.63 -30.04 3.60
C VAL A 40 1.04 -29.05 2.60
N TYR A 41 -0.20 -29.26 2.15
CA TYR A 41 -0.90 -28.33 1.25
C TYR A 41 -1.07 -26.93 1.88
N ARG A 42 -1.50 -26.86 3.14
CA ARG A 42 -1.63 -25.59 3.88
C ARG A 42 -0.27 -24.93 4.07
N TRP A 43 0.78 -25.68 4.38
CA TRP A 43 2.12 -25.16 4.56
C TRP A 43 2.75 -24.65 3.26
N VAL A 44 2.57 -25.37 2.15
CA VAL A 44 2.97 -24.94 0.82
C VAL A 44 2.23 -23.66 0.42
N ARG A 45 0.91 -23.60 0.66
CA ARG A 45 0.10 -22.40 0.37
C ARG A 45 0.54 -21.20 1.20
N VAL A 46 0.77 -21.37 2.50
CA VAL A 46 1.27 -20.29 3.39
C VAL A 46 2.68 -19.86 2.99
N ARG A 47 3.57 -20.78 2.64
CA ARG A 47 4.91 -20.43 2.14
C ARG A 47 4.86 -19.73 0.80
N ARG A 48 3.94 -20.10 -0.08
CA ARG A 48 3.74 -19.44 -1.38
C ARG A 48 3.30 -18.00 -1.17
N VAL A 49 2.24 -17.80 -0.38
CA VAL A 49 1.74 -16.47 -0.02
C VAL A 49 2.81 -15.62 0.68
N ARG A 50 3.57 -16.19 1.63
CA ARG A 50 4.68 -15.45 2.29
C ARG A 50 5.81 -15.08 1.33
N ARG A 51 6.11 -15.92 0.33
CA ARG A 51 7.12 -15.62 -0.69
C ARG A 51 6.63 -14.59 -1.70
N GLU A 52 5.34 -14.61 -2.01
CA GLU A 52 4.69 -13.60 -2.86
C GLU A 52 4.70 -12.25 -2.15
N ILE A 53 4.26 -12.19 -0.89
CA ILE A 53 4.33 -10.97 -0.05
C ILE A 53 5.77 -10.48 0.09
N ALA A 54 6.72 -11.32 0.50
CA ALA A 54 8.11 -10.89 0.67
C ALA A 54 8.78 -10.42 -0.63
N ARG A 55 8.31 -10.91 -1.78
CA ARG A 55 8.80 -10.47 -3.09
C ARG A 55 8.20 -9.12 -3.46
N GLU A 56 6.92 -8.94 -3.20
CA GLU A 56 6.24 -7.66 -3.42
C GLU A 56 6.74 -6.58 -2.47
N ASP A 57 7.01 -6.91 -1.21
CA ASP A 57 7.65 -6.01 -0.25
C ASP A 57 9.04 -5.58 -0.76
N ALA A 58 9.82 -6.53 -1.29
CA ALA A 58 11.13 -6.22 -1.87
C ALA A 58 11.02 -5.32 -3.11
N TRP A 59 9.98 -5.50 -3.93
CA TRP A 59 9.73 -4.62 -5.08
C TRP A 59 9.23 -3.25 -4.65
N ALA A 60 8.36 -3.15 -3.66
CA ALA A 60 7.91 -1.89 -3.09
C ALA A 60 9.09 -1.11 -2.47
N GLN A 61 9.99 -1.80 -1.79
CA GLN A 61 11.20 -1.19 -1.23
C GLN A 61 12.12 -0.61 -2.31
N ALA A 62 12.15 -1.21 -3.51
CA ALA A 62 12.95 -0.72 -4.64
C ALA A 62 12.43 0.61 -5.23
N VAL A 63 11.23 1.06 -4.85
CA VAL A 63 10.77 2.43 -5.15
C VAL A 63 11.67 3.44 -4.45
N VAL A 64 12.02 3.18 -3.18
CA VAL A 64 12.89 4.04 -2.37
C VAL A 64 14.37 3.72 -2.61
N ASP A 65 14.73 2.44 -2.74
CA ASP A 65 16.10 2.01 -3.04
C ASP A 65 16.42 2.05 -4.54
N GLY A 66 17.06 3.14 -4.98
CA GLY A 66 17.44 3.32 -6.38
C GLY A 66 18.40 2.26 -6.93
N ALA A 67 19.17 1.55 -6.09
CA ALA A 67 20.13 0.55 -6.57
C ALA A 67 19.45 -0.74 -7.05
N SER A 68 18.36 -1.15 -6.41
CA SER A 68 17.62 -2.37 -6.76
C SER A 68 16.52 -2.15 -7.81
N ARG A 69 16.16 -0.89 -8.09
CA ARG A 69 15.05 -0.51 -8.96
C ARG A 69 15.08 -1.08 -10.38
N PRO A 70 16.19 -1.06 -11.14
CA PRO A 70 16.19 -1.58 -12.51
C PRO A 70 15.84 -3.08 -12.58
N ALA A 71 16.38 -3.86 -11.63
CA ALA A 71 16.09 -5.30 -11.54
C ALA A 71 14.64 -5.56 -11.10
N ALA A 72 14.08 -4.72 -10.22
CA ALA A 72 12.68 -4.79 -9.83
C ALA A 72 11.74 -4.48 -11.00
N ILE A 73 12.05 -3.48 -11.82
CA ILE A 73 11.26 -3.12 -13.02
C ILE A 73 11.15 -4.32 -13.97
N ASP A 74 12.27 -4.97 -14.29
CA ASP A 74 12.26 -6.11 -15.20
C ASP A 74 11.46 -7.29 -14.62
N ALA A 75 11.64 -7.59 -13.33
CA ALA A 75 10.93 -8.66 -12.64
C ALA A 75 9.41 -8.41 -12.56
N VAL A 76 8.99 -7.19 -12.24
CA VAL A 76 7.57 -6.82 -12.17
C VAL A 76 6.96 -6.81 -13.57
N ARG A 77 7.69 -6.35 -14.60
CA ARG A 77 7.23 -6.38 -15.99
C ARG A 77 6.96 -7.80 -16.48
N ASP A 78 7.82 -8.76 -16.14
CA ASP A 78 7.56 -10.17 -16.42
C ASP A 78 6.36 -10.72 -15.64
N ALA A 79 6.20 -10.31 -14.38
CA ALA A 79 5.05 -10.69 -13.56
C ALA A 79 3.73 -10.15 -14.14
N VAL A 80 3.70 -8.90 -14.62
CA VAL A 80 2.52 -8.30 -15.28
C VAL A 80 2.12 -9.12 -16.52
N ARG A 81 3.10 -9.53 -17.35
CA ARG A 81 2.84 -10.37 -18.54
C ARG A 81 2.27 -11.73 -18.18
N GLY A 82 2.67 -12.28 -17.03
CA GLY A 82 2.20 -13.56 -16.50
C GLY A 82 0.91 -13.47 -15.66
N ALA A 83 0.36 -12.27 -15.44
CA ALA A 83 -0.80 -12.09 -14.56
C ALA A 83 -2.09 -12.66 -15.17
N GLU A 84 -2.62 -13.71 -14.54
CA GLU A 84 -3.85 -14.39 -14.96
C GLU A 84 -5.11 -13.68 -14.48
N SER A 85 -5.06 -13.00 -13.33
CA SER A 85 -6.19 -12.29 -12.74
C SER A 85 -6.16 -10.79 -13.07
N VAL A 86 -7.35 -10.15 -13.07
CA VAL A 86 -7.47 -8.70 -13.28
C VAL A 86 -6.85 -7.94 -12.10
N ASP A 87 -7.10 -8.41 -10.88
CA ASP A 87 -6.56 -7.85 -9.63
C ASP A 87 -5.03 -7.83 -9.65
N ASP A 88 -4.38 -8.99 -9.91
CA ASP A 88 -2.92 -9.07 -9.98
C ASP A 88 -2.36 -8.17 -11.08
N ARG A 89 -3.01 -8.12 -12.24
CA ARG A 89 -2.58 -7.28 -13.34
C ARG A 89 -2.61 -5.82 -12.93
N VAL A 90 -3.72 -5.33 -12.37
CA VAL A 90 -3.87 -3.94 -11.95
C VAL A 90 -2.84 -3.59 -10.88
N ARG A 91 -2.74 -4.42 -9.84
CA ARG A 91 -1.82 -4.24 -8.72
C ARG A 91 -0.36 -4.19 -9.17
N LEU A 92 0.07 -5.13 -10.01
CA LEU A 92 1.45 -5.16 -10.54
C LEU A 92 1.71 -4.05 -11.55
N THR A 93 0.72 -3.65 -12.35
CA THR A 93 0.83 -2.49 -13.25
C THR A 93 0.99 -1.20 -12.46
N VAL A 94 0.25 -1.01 -11.37
CA VAL A 94 0.43 0.17 -10.49
C VAL A 94 1.82 0.18 -9.86
N LEU A 95 2.28 -0.93 -9.27
CA LEU A 95 3.63 -1.04 -8.74
C LEU A 95 4.71 -0.77 -9.80
N LEU A 96 4.55 -1.30 -11.01
CA LEU A 96 5.46 -1.03 -12.12
C LEU A 96 5.47 0.45 -12.50
N SER A 97 4.32 1.12 -12.49
CA SER A 97 4.23 2.55 -12.76
C SER A 97 4.97 3.38 -11.70
N ASP A 98 4.87 3.03 -10.42
CA ASP A 98 5.59 3.70 -9.34
C ASP A 98 7.12 3.51 -9.46
N LEU A 99 7.57 2.30 -9.80
CA LEU A 99 8.99 2.03 -10.06
C LEU A 99 9.52 2.84 -11.26
N ILE A 100 8.75 2.94 -12.33
CA ILE A 100 9.13 3.69 -13.54
C ILE A 100 9.12 5.21 -13.26
N ASP A 101 8.11 5.72 -12.55
CA ASP A 101 8.04 7.12 -12.11
C ASP A 101 9.24 7.49 -11.23
N ALA A 102 9.65 6.60 -10.32
CA ALA A 102 10.82 6.80 -9.47
C ALA A 102 12.16 6.84 -10.26
N GLU A 103 12.23 6.28 -11.48
CA GLU A 103 13.36 6.49 -12.41
C GLU A 103 13.25 7.80 -13.22
N GLY A 104 12.21 8.60 -13.01
CA GLY A 104 11.93 9.83 -13.75
C GLY A 104 11.30 9.60 -15.12
N ARG A 105 10.88 8.37 -15.46
CA ARG A 105 10.27 7.99 -16.74
C ARG A 105 8.75 8.15 -16.72
N ARG A 106 8.28 9.35 -16.35
CA ARG A 106 6.86 9.60 -16.02
C ARG A 106 5.88 9.35 -17.16
N GLU A 107 6.25 9.72 -18.39
CA GLU A 107 5.41 9.49 -19.57
C GLU A 107 5.10 8.00 -19.74
N GLU A 108 6.10 7.13 -19.55
CA GLU A 108 5.92 5.68 -19.61
C GLU A 108 5.04 5.17 -18.46
N ALA A 109 5.16 5.75 -17.26
CA ALA A 109 4.30 5.41 -16.12
C ALA A 109 2.83 5.77 -16.39
N ASP A 110 2.56 6.96 -16.97
CA ASP A 110 1.20 7.38 -17.34
C ASP A 110 0.63 6.54 -18.49
N GLU A 111 1.44 6.20 -19.51
CA GLU A 111 1.04 5.29 -20.59
C GLU A 111 0.65 3.91 -20.04
N LEU A 112 1.43 3.40 -19.10
CA LEU A 112 1.20 2.10 -18.47
C LEU A 112 -0.14 2.09 -17.70
N LEU A 113 -0.40 3.11 -16.88
CA LEU A 113 -1.68 3.26 -16.19
C LEU A 113 -2.84 3.55 -17.16
N GLY A 114 -2.57 4.28 -18.24
CA GLY A 114 -3.52 4.59 -19.31
C GLY A 114 -3.97 3.38 -20.12
N SER A 115 -3.16 2.30 -20.15
CA SER A 115 -3.52 1.03 -20.78
C SER A 115 -4.64 0.29 -20.05
N LEU A 116 -4.93 0.64 -18.80
CA LEU A 116 -6.01 0.07 -18.00
C LEU A 116 -7.31 0.84 -18.21
N ASP A 117 -8.27 0.26 -18.94
CA ASP A 117 -9.58 0.88 -19.14
C ASP A 117 -10.43 0.81 -17.86
N MET A 118 -10.39 1.90 -17.09
CA MET A 118 -11.15 2.08 -15.84
C MET A 118 -12.66 1.86 -15.97
N ARG A 119 -13.25 1.92 -17.19
CA ARG A 119 -14.68 1.68 -17.40
C ARG A 119 -15.04 0.19 -17.35
N THR A 120 -14.06 -0.66 -17.56
CA THR A 120 -14.22 -2.12 -17.60
C THR A 120 -13.72 -2.82 -16.34
N LEU A 121 -12.95 -2.11 -15.51
CA LEU A 121 -12.43 -2.64 -14.26
C LEU A 121 -13.54 -2.78 -13.21
N PRO A 122 -13.46 -3.79 -12.34
CA PRO A 122 -14.31 -3.82 -11.16
C PRO A 122 -14.04 -2.61 -10.25
N PRO A 123 -14.99 -2.25 -9.37
CA PRO A 123 -14.93 -0.98 -8.63
C PRO A 123 -13.67 -0.75 -7.81
N ILE A 124 -13.14 -1.80 -7.15
CA ILE A 124 -11.93 -1.72 -6.32
C ILE A 124 -10.72 -1.43 -7.20
N GLU A 125 -10.48 -2.25 -8.21
CA GLU A 125 -9.35 -2.11 -9.14
C GLU A 125 -9.42 -0.77 -9.89
N GLY A 126 -10.61 -0.35 -10.33
CA GLY A 126 -10.81 0.97 -10.92
C GLY A 126 -10.51 2.11 -9.94
N GLY A 127 -10.78 1.93 -8.64
CA GLY A 127 -10.39 2.85 -7.57
C GLY A 127 -8.88 2.93 -7.40
N VAL A 128 -8.18 1.78 -7.39
CA VAL A 128 -6.71 1.71 -7.28
C VAL A 128 -6.03 2.42 -8.46
N VAL A 129 -6.48 2.16 -9.69
CA VAL A 129 -5.93 2.85 -10.89
C VAL A 129 -6.19 4.35 -10.83
N ARG A 130 -7.38 4.77 -10.40
CA ARG A 130 -7.72 6.18 -10.24
C ARG A 130 -6.81 6.86 -9.22
N HIS A 131 -6.59 6.21 -8.07
CA HIS A 131 -5.67 6.68 -7.05
C HIS A 131 -4.26 6.86 -7.63
N ALA A 132 -3.70 5.81 -8.24
CA ALA A 132 -2.35 5.85 -8.82
C ALA A 132 -2.19 6.96 -9.87
N ARG A 133 -3.15 7.11 -10.79
CA ARG A 133 -3.11 8.16 -11.83
C ARG A 133 -3.19 9.56 -11.24
N ALA A 134 -4.04 9.79 -10.24
CA ALA A 134 -4.16 11.09 -9.61
C ALA A 134 -2.89 11.44 -8.81
N THR A 135 -2.28 10.46 -8.11
CA THR A 135 -1.00 10.63 -7.43
C THR A 135 0.12 10.99 -8.41
N LEU A 136 0.22 10.30 -9.56
CA LEU A 136 1.21 10.60 -10.59
C LEU A 136 1.07 12.06 -11.08
N ARG A 137 -0.16 12.51 -11.36
CA ARG A 137 -0.43 13.90 -11.78
C ARG A 137 -0.06 14.92 -10.71
N LEU A 138 -0.33 14.63 -9.43
CA LEU A 138 0.07 15.49 -8.33
C LEU A 138 1.60 15.59 -8.19
N ARG A 139 2.34 14.48 -8.39
CA ARG A 139 3.81 14.49 -8.39
C ARG A 139 4.39 15.36 -9.50
N GLU A 140 3.70 15.44 -10.64
CA GLU A 140 4.03 16.33 -11.77
C GLU A 140 3.64 17.80 -11.54
N GLY A 141 2.87 18.09 -10.49
CA GLY A 141 2.28 19.41 -10.25
C GLY A 141 1.04 19.71 -11.10
N ASP A 142 0.46 18.72 -11.78
CA ASP A 142 -0.78 18.84 -12.56
C ASP A 142 -2.01 18.55 -11.68
N ALA A 143 -2.30 19.47 -10.74
CA ALA A 143 -3.45 19.34 -9.84
C ALA A 143 -4.79 19.33 -10.60
N GLU A 144 -4.91 20.06 -11.72
CA GLU A 144 -6.11 20.02 -12.55
C GLU A 144 -6.28 18.66 -13.24
N GLY A 145 -5.19 18.04 -13.72
CA GLY A 145 -5.19 16.70 -14.26
C GLY A 145 -5.59 15.66 -13.22
N ALA A 146 -5.06 15.77 -12.00
CA ALA A 146 -5.46 14.94 -10.88
C ALA A 146 -6.97 15.07 -10.59
N ARG A 147 -7.50 16.30 -10.59
CA ARG A 147 -8.95 16.55 -10.44
C ARG A 147 -9.76 15.85 -11.54
N ARG A 148 -9.31 15.94 -12.80
CA ARG A 148 -9.98 15.30 -13.94
C ARG A 148 -9.98 13.77 -13.82
N VAL A 149 -8.96 13.16 -13.24
CA VAL A 149 -8.90 11.72 -12.97
C VAL A 149 -9.89 11.32 -11.86
N LEU A 150 -9.99 12.14 -10.81
CA LEU A 150 -10.90 11.90 -9.68
C LEU A 150 -12.37 12.22 -9.99
N THR A 151 -12.64 12.98 -11.06
CA THR A 151 -13.98 13.46 -11.45
C THR A 151 -14.51 12.74 -12.70
N PRO A 152 -15.78 12.30 -12.73
CA PRO A 152 -16.77 12.38 -11.66
C PRO A 152 -16.41 11.45 -10.49
N ARG A 153 -16.79 11.86 -9.28
CA ARG A 153 -16.60 11.02 -8.09
C ARG A 153 -17.27 9.68 -8.34
N ALA A 154 -16.46 8.63 -8.45
CA ALA A 154 -16.97 7.30 -8.70
C ALA A 154 -17.90 6.90 -7.54
N PRO A 155 -18.88 6.01 -7.79
CA PRO A 155 -19.55 5.31 -6.71
C PRO A 155 -18.51 4.69 -5.77
N ARG A 156 -18.85 4.59 -4.49
CA ARG A 156 -18.02 3.88 -3.49
C ARG A 156 -17.52 2.56 -4.06
N THR A 157 -16.23 2.30 -3.88
CA THR A 157 -15.57 1.09 -4.40
C THR A 157 -16.08 -0.16 -3.68
N GLY A 158 -16.64 0.00 -2.48
CA GLY A 158 -17.03 -1.09 -1.59
C GLY A 158 -15.93 -1.48 -0.61
N ASP A 159 -14.74 -0.87 -0.74
CA ASP A 159 -13.64 -0.94 0.19
C ASP A 159 -13.51 0.41 0.93
N GLU A 160 -13.66 0.38 2.26
CA GLU A 160 -13.69 1.59 3.07
C GLU A 160 -12.33 2.29 3.16
N ASP A 161 -11.23 1.53 3.21
CA ASP A 161 -9.87 2.10 3.24
C ASP A 161 -9.55 2.80 1.93
N LEU A 162 -9.81 2.13 0.80
CA LEU A 162 -9.60 2.73 -0.53
C LEU A 162 -10.50 3.96 -0.75
N ASP A 163 -11.75 3.93 -0.32
CA ASP A 163 -12.66 5.09 -0.39
C ASP A 163 -12.14 6.28 0.44
N GLN A 164 -11.56 6.02 1.62
CA GLN A 164 -10.97 7.05 2.48
C GLN A 164 -9.67 7.60 1.88
N ARG A 165 -8.81 6.77 1.31
CA ARG A 165 -7.59 7.19 0.60
C ARG A 165 -7.90 8.03 -0.63
N LEU A 166 -8.91 7.65 -1.42
CA LEU A 166 -9.39 8.46 -2.55
C LEU A 166 -9.94 9.81 -2.09
N GLU A 167 -10.63 9.85 -0.95
CA GLU A 167 -11.10 11.10 -0.36
C GLU A 167 -9.96 11.98 0.16
N LEU A 168 -8.93 11.38 0.75
CA LEU A 168 -7.73 12.09 1.16
C LEU A 168 -6.96 12.64 -0.04
N LEU A 169 -6.90 11.89 -1.14
CA LEU A 169 -6.29 12.33 -2.38
C LEU A 169 -7.06 13.49 -3.03
N ASP A 170 -8.40 13.44 -3.00
CA ASP A 170 -9.26 14.58 -3.36
C ASP A 170 -8.91 15.83 -2.54
N ALA A 171 -8.65 15.68 -1.23
CA ALA A 171 -8.23 16.77 -0.36
C ALA A 171 -6.82 17.30 -0.69
N THR A 172 -5.88 16.43 -1.10
CA THR A 172 -4.58 16.88 -1.61
C THR A 172 -4.73 17.69 -2.90
N VAL A 173 -5.65 17.29 -3.78
CA VAL A 173 -5.97 18.09 -4.98
C VAL A 173 -6.63 19.43 -4.61
N ASP A 174 -7.56 19.44 -3.64
CA ASP A 174 -8.15 20.67 -3.09
C ASP A 174 -7.05 21.62 -2.59
N LEU A 175 -6.09 21.11 -1.82
CA LEU A 175 -4.95 21.86 -1.30
C LEU A 175 -4.13 22.53 -2.41
N GLU A 176 -3.72 21.77 -3.43
CA GLU A 176 -2.90 22.29 -4.52
C GLU A 176 -3.66 23.30 -5.41
N LEU A 177 -4.99 23.25 -5.41
CA LEU A 177 -5.84 24.23 -6.09
C LEU A 177 -6.23 25.43 -5.20
N GLY A 178 -5.65 25.56 -4.01
CA GLY A 178 -5.83 26.71 -3.12
C GLY A 178 -6.99 26.56 -2.12
N GLU A 179 -7.61 25.40 -2.00
CA GLU A 179 -8.67 25.09 -1.02
C GLU A 179 -8.09 24.49 0.28
N ALA A 180 -6.98 25.06 0.78
CA ALA A 180 -6.23 24.50 1.93
C ALA A 180 -7.07 24.28 3.20
N ALA A 181 -8.00 25.18 3.52
CA ALA A 181 -8.88 25.03 4.69
C ALA A 181 -9.78 23.79 4.59
N ARG A 182 -10.27 23.48 3.39
CA ARG A 182 -11.09 22.30 3.13
C ARG A 182 -10.26 21.02 3.21
N ALA A 183 -9.05 21.05 2.63
CA ALA A 183 -8.11 19.95 2.73
C ALA A 183 -7.77 19.62 4.20
N LEU A 184 -7.55 20.64 5.02
CA LEU A 184 -7.31 20.51 6.45
C LEU A 184 -8.49 19.85 7.18
N GLU A 185 -9.72 20.29 6.91
CA GLU A 185 -10.93 19.70 7.51
C GLU A 185 -11.03 18.20 7.21
N VAL A 186 -10.84 17.82 5.94
CA VAL A 186 -10.89 16.42 5.50
C VAL A 186 -9.78 15.59 6.16
N ALA A 187 -8.54 16.08 6.17
CA ALA A 187 -7.42 15.39 6.78
C ALA A 187 -7.64 15.16 8.29
N VAL A 188 -8.12 16.15 9.02
CA VAL A 188 -8.44 16.03 10.46
C VAL A 188 -9.56 15.01 10.69
N ARG A 189 -10.61 15.04 9.86
CA ARG A 189 -11.72 14.10 9.96
C ARG A 189 -11.28 12.66 9.67
N LEU A 190 -10.53 12.44 8.59
CA LEU A 190 -10.05 11.11 8.20
C LEU A 190 -9.05 10.55 9.21
N ARG A 191 -8.16 11.39 9.77
CA ARG A 191 -7.28 10.97 10.87
C ARG A 191 -8.07 10.45 12.07
N ARG A 192 -9.18 11.09 12.43
CA ARG A 192 -10.04 10.63 13.52
C ARG A 192 -10.80 9.35 13.17
N ALA A 193 -11.15 9.17 11.90
CA ALA A 193 -11.85 7.99 11.40
C ALA A 193 -10.95 6.77 11.23
N ALA A 194 -9.65 6.95 11.00
CA ALA A 194 -8.68 5.88 10.73
C ALA A 194 -8.63 4.81 11.83
N GLY A 195 -8.94 5.14 13.07
CA GLY A 195 -9.02 4.17 14.17
C GLY A 195 -7.67 3.49 14.42
N ALA A 196 -7.56 2.21 14.02
CA ALA A 196 -6.34 1.41 14.15
C ALA A 196 -5.51 1.35 12.84
N ASP A 197 -5.95 2.02 11.77
CA ASP A 197 -5.18 2.12 10.53
C ASP A 197 -4.09 3.20 10.67
N GLU A 198 -2.88 2.75 10.99
CA GLU A 198 -1.72 3.63 11.15
C GLU A 198 -1.28 4.26 9.82
N ALA A 199 -1.48 3.57 8.69
CA ALA A 199 -1.06 4.07 7.38
C ALA A 199 -1.94 5.24 6.94
N LEU A 200 -3.26 5.09 7.03
CA LEU A 200 -4.19 6.20 6.74
C LEU A 200 -4.00 7.36 7.72
N ALA A 201 -3.77 7.08 9.00
CA ALA A 201 -3.51 8.12 9.99
C ALA A 201 -2.22 8.90 9.66
N LEU A 202 -1.18 8.22 9.16
CA LEU A 202 0.06 8.83 8.71
C LEU A 202 -0.16 9.72 7.48
N GLU A 203 -0.83 9.21 6.44
CA GLU A 203 -1.15 9.98 5.23
C GLU A 203 -1.97 11.24 5.56
N ALA A 204 -2.96 11.11 6.45
CA ALA A 204 -3.77 12.23 6.89
C ALA A 204 -2.95 13.27 7.69
N ARG A 205 -1.92 12.85 8.43
CA ARG A 205 -0.98 13.79 9.10
C ARG A 205 -0.15 14.56 8.08
N ILE A 206 0.31 13.90 7.02
CA ILE A 206 1.09 14.53 5.94
C ILE A 206 0.25 15.60 5.24
N VAL A 207 -1.00 15.28 4.86
CA VAL A 207 -1.91 16.25 4.23
C VAL A 207 -2.27 17.39 5.18
N ARG A 208 -2.46 17.11 6.47
CA ARG A 208 -2.68 18.15 7.50
C ARG A 208 -1.50 19.12 7.56
N ALA A 209 -0.27 18.63 7.61
CA ALA A 209 0.92 19.48 7.67
C ALA A 209 1.03 20.36 6.42
N ALA A 210 0.85 19.79 5.24
CA ALA A 210 0.86 20.55 3.99
C ALA A 210 -0.25 21.62 3.94
N ALA A 211 -1.43 21.33 4.50
CA ALA A 211 -2.51 22.29 4.61
C ALA A 211 -2.23 23.42 5.62
N LEU A 212 -1.56 23.13 6.74
CA LEU A 212 -1.13 24.14 7.71
C LEU A 212 -0.13 25.12 7.09
N ASP A 213 0.88 24.62 6.37
CA ASP A 213 1.82 25.47 5.62
C ASP A 213 1.10 26.37 4.61
N ALA A 214 0.16 25.83 3.84
CA ALA A 214 -0.61 26.61 2.88
C ALA A 214 -1.52 27.67 3.52
N LEU A 215 -1.85 27.54 4.80
CA LEU A 215 -2.61 28.52 5.58
C LEU A 215 -1.72 29.54 6.29
N GLY A 216 -0.39 29.39 6.22
CA GLY A 216 0.60 30.28 6.83
C GLY A 216 1.16 29.79 8.16
N ASP A 217 0.73 28.63 8.66
CA ASP A 217 1.19 28.03 9.91
C ASP A 217 2.41 27.11 9.66
N ARG A 218 3.46 27.67 9.02
CA ARG A 218 4.62 26.90 8.55
C ARG A 218 5.37 26.18 9.67
N ASP A 219 5.61 26.85 10.80
CA ASP A 219 6.34 26.26 11.92
C ASP A 219 5.62 25.01 12.47
N GLU A 220 4.28 25.07 12.62
CA GLU A 220 3.49 23.91 13.05
C GLU A 220 3.51 22.80 11.99
N ALA A 221 3.54 23.14 10.71
CA ALA A 221 3.65 22.16 9.64
C ALA A 221 5.00 21.40 9.69
N ILE A 222 6.10 22.11 9.88
CA ILE A 222 7.45 21.52 10.00
C ILE A 222 7.53 20.62 11.23
N GLU A 223 7.07 21.09 12.40
CA GLU A 223 7.05 20.29 13.62
C GLU A 223 6.22 19.00 13.43
N ALA A 224 5.06 19.11 12.78
CA ALA A 224 4.20 17.96 12.51
C ALA A 224 4.84 16.90 11.60
N LEU A 225 5.64 17.33 10.62
CA LEU A 225 6.40 16.43 9.73
C LEU A 225 7.62 15.83 10.41
N ALA A 226 8.38 16.62 11.17
CA ALA A 226 9.52 16.13 11.94
C ALA A 226 9.11 15.03 12.94
N ALA A 227 7.88 15.08 13.46
CA ALA A 227 7.32 14.05 14.33
C ALA A 227 6.88 12.75 13.61
N LEU A 228 7.15 12.58 12.31
CA LEU A 228 6.83 11.35 11.55
C LEU A 228 7.95 10.30 11.57
N GLY A 229 9.16 10.68 11.99
CA GLY A 229 10.37 9.84 11.94
C GLY A 229 11.16 10.07 10.65
N PRO A 230 12.48 9.84 10.68
CA PRO A 230 13.40 10.18 9.59
C PRO A 230 13.08 9.41 8.30
N GLU A 231 12.66 8.14 8.40
CA GLU A 231 12.38 7.31 7.22
C GLU A 231 11.22 7.86 6.38
N VAL A 232 10.21 8.45 7.03
CA VAL A 232 9.06 9.05 6.34
C VAL A 232 9.46 10.40 5.73
N VAL A 233 10.25 11.20 6.44
CA VAL A 233 10.73 12.49 5.96
C VAL A 233 11.62 12.31 4.73
N ASP A 234 12.58 11.38 4.77
CA ASP A 234 13.44 11.01 3.64
C ASP A 234 12.65 10.53 2.41
N ALA A 235 11.58 9.77 2.63
CA ALA A 235 10.71 9.35 1.53
C ALA A 235 9.95 10.55 0.92
N LEU A 236 9.54 11.53 1.73
CA LEU A 236 8.84 12.72 1.28
C LEU A 236 9.76 13.69 0.52
N THR A 237 11.01 13.86 0.92
CA THR A 237 11.99 14.68 0.17
C THR A 237 12.26 14.08 -1.22
N SER A 238 12.25 12.75 -1.32
CA SER A 238 12.53 12.04 -2.56
C SER A 238 11.32 11.91 -3.49
N LEU A 239 10.14 11.61 -2.95
CA LEU A 239 8.96 11.15 -3.71
C LEU A 239 7.73 12.07 -3.56
N GLY A 240 7.80 13.08 -2.70
CA GLY A 240 6.70 14.00 -2.43
C GLY A 240 6.32 14.88 -3.62
N GLY A 241 5.14 15.49 -3.55
CA GLY A 241 4.79 16.62 -4.42
C GLY A 241 5.69 17.84 -4.14
N PRO A 242 5.74 18.83 -5.04
CA PRO A 242 6.64 19.99 -4.91
C PRO A 242 6.56 20.71 -3.55
N ARG A 243 5.35 20.94 -3.03
CA ARG A 243 5.14 21.56 -1.70
C ARG A 243 5.69 20.71 -0.57
N LEU A 244 5.35 19.42 -0.59
CA LEU A 244 5.75 18.47 0.46
C LEU A 244 7.26 18.27 0.49
N ARG A 245 7.95 18.30 -0.67
CA ARG A 245 9.42 18.20 -0.71
C ARG A 245 10.09 19.34 0.05
N GLY A 246 9.71 20.59 -0.23
CA GLY A 246 10.31 21.75 0.46
C GLY A 246 10.04 21.74 1.97
N LEU A 247 8.85 21.29 2.40
CA LEU A 247 8.55 21.12 3.83
C LEU A 247 9.33 19.98 4.48
N ALA A 248 9.52 18.87 3.76
CA ALA A 248 10.27 17.73 4.26
C ALA A 248 11.76 18.03 4.39
N GLU A 249 12.35 18.81 3.47
CA GLU A 249 13.74 19.27 3.55
C GLU A 249 13.97 20.08 4.85
N GLU A 250 13.09 21.03 5.17
CA GLU A 250 13.17 21.83 6.41
C GLU A 250 12.91 21.00 7.68
N ALA A 251 12.01 20.02 7.59
CA ALA A 251 11.76 19.09 8.70
C ALA A 251 12.97 18.19 8.98
N GLN A 252 13.70 17.77 7.93
CA GLN A 252 14.92 16.98 8.06
C GLN A 252 16.03 17.78 8.75
N GLU A 253 16.26 19.04 8.36
CA GLU A 253 17.24 19.92 9.02
C GLU A 253 16.92 20.12 10.52
N THR A 254 15.63 20.17 10.85
CA THR A 254 15.16 20.27 12.25
C THR A 254 15.47 18.99 13.04
N GLN A 255 15.32 17.81 12.44
CA GLN A 255 15.64 16.52 13.07
C GLN A 255 17.15 16.38 13.30
N GLU A 256 17.98 16.72 12.30
CA GLU A 256 19.45 16.68 12.42
C GLU A 256 19.95 17.59 13.55
N THR A 257 19.38 18.80 13.66
CA THR A 257 19.73 19.73 14.73
C THR A 257 19.36 19.21 16.13
N GLN A 258 18.25 18.47 16.26
CA GLN A 258 17.83 17.87 17.53
C GLN A 258 18.73 16.69 17.91
N GLU A 259 19.11 15.84 16.95
CA GLU A 259 20.02 14.72 17.18
C GLU A 259 21.40 15.18 17.65
N ASP A 260 21.94 16.24 17.03
CA ASP A 260 23.21 16.85 17.45
C ASP A 260 23.13 17.42 18.88
N ALA A 261 22.02 18.07 19.24
CA ALA A 261 21.82 18.62 20.59
C ALA A 261 21.72 17.51 21.66
N ASP A 262 21.00 16.43 21.37
CA ASP A 262 20.85 15.29 22.28
C ASP A 262 22.17 14.50 22.45
N ALA A 263 22.98 14.43 21.39
CA ALA A 263 24.32 13.84 21.42
C ALA A 263 25.31 14.65 22.30
N GLU A 264 25.22 15.98 22.28
CA GLU A 264 26.02 16.85 23.15
C GLU A 264 25.61 16.75 24.63
N GLU A 265 24.31 16.57 24.92
CA GLU A 265 23.80 16.47 26.30
C GLU A 265 24.12 15.11 26.95
N THR A 266 24.17 14.04 26.16
CA THR A 266 24.52 12.68 26.62
C THR A 266 26.03 12.40 26.63
N GLY A 267 26.84 13.27 26.02
CA GLY A 267 28.30 13.16 25.91
C GLY A 267 29.13 13.83 27.02
N SER A 268 28.52 14.29 28.12
CA SER A 268 29.28 14.79 29.30
C SER A 268 29.84 13.63 30.15
N PRO A 269 31.11 13.73 30.61
CA PRO A 269 32.03 12.62 30.93
C PRO A 269 31.64 11.71 32.11
#